data_AF-A0A0K8RQ21-F1
#
_entry.id   AF-A0A0K8RQ21-F1
#
_cell.length_a   1.000
_cell.length_b   1.000
_cell.length_c   1.000
_cell.angle_alpha   90.00
_cell.angle_beta   90.00
_cell.angle_gamma   90.00
#
_symmetry.space_group_name_H-M   'P 1'
#
loop_
_entity.id
_entity.type
_entity.pdbx_description
1 polymer ?
#
loop_
_entity_poly.entity_id
_entity_poly.type
_entity_poly.pdbx_seq_one_letter_code
_entity_poly.pdbx_strand_id
1 'polypeptide(L)'
;YPFVKCTLSSSSCECPAPETFLLQDPNYFGFRDPWPFLTSPDRLYLKYGPLKLLENIQCIISGLIKYDRSSGDVERNVSWTNIGEQPSRESINVDLEGTKKSKSEVTATTTRFGSHDFNTVYSDPRCLVLRISQTEKKVPFRSCLLWVKEPFLKNPLRHCRFLFDVFCNWNRVDLKPAKDCDKGVEKKDERPTRAGNQNSGTNRPPR
;
A
#
# COMPACT_ATOMS: atom_id res chain seq x y z
N TYR A 1 -25.58 -21.89 12.54
CA TYR A 1 -24.89 -20.60 12.76
C TYR A 1 -25.90 -19.44 12.68
N PRO A 2 -26.60 -19.08 13.76
CA PRO A 2 -27.51 -17.93 13.72
C PRO A 2 -26.75 -16.68 14.21
N PHE A 3 -26.18 -15.93 13.27
CA PHE A 3 -25.46 -14.68 13.58
C PHE A 3 -26.38 -13.49 13.83
N VAL A 4 -27.69 -13.64 13.61
CA VAL A 4 -28.66 -12.56 13.72
C VAL A 4 -29.43 -12.71 15.02
N LYS A 5 -29.27 -11.72 15.93
CA LYS A 5 -30.15 -11.59 17.10
C LYS A 5 -31.30 -10.67 16.71
N CYS A 6 -32.47 -11.26 16.52
CA CYS A 6 -33.71 -10.51 16.39
C CYS A 6 -34.44 -10.57 17.73
N THR A 7 -34.68 -9.42 18.35
CA THR A 7 -35.54 -9.31 19.54
C THR A 7 -36.99 -9.23 19.09
N LEU A 8 -37.84 -10.17 19.51
CA LEU A 8 -39.27 -10.21 19.15
C LEU A 8 -40.05 -8.93 19.54
N SER A 9 -39.50 -8.10 20.43
CA SER A 9 -40.11 -6.86 20.93
C SER A 9 -39.71 -5.59 20.17
N SER A 10 -38.70 -5.64 19.30
CA SER A 10 -38.28 -4.52 18.45
C SER A 10 -38.20 -5.01 17.02
N SER A 11 -38.84 -4.34 16.08
CA SER A 11 -38.80 -4.66 14.65
C SER A 11 -37.41 -4.41 14.01
N SER A 12 -36.33 -4.71 14.71
CA SER A 12 -34.94 -4.49 14.35
C SER A 12 -34.12 -5.73 14.70
N CYS A 13 -33.45 -6.30 13.70
CA CYS A 13 -32.45 -7.33 13.90
C CYS A 13 -31.06 -6.69 13.95
N GLU A 14 -30.27 -7.02 14.97
CA GLU A 14 -28.87 -6.63 15.01
C GLU A 14 -28.05 -7.62 14.21
N CYS A 15 -27.58 -7.18 13.04
CA CYS A 15 -26.64 -7.94 12.23
C CYS A 15 -25.21 -7.54 12.61
N PRO A 16 -24.36 -8.50 13.04
CA PRO A 16 -22.97 -8.20 13.33
C PRO A 16 -22.27 -7.74 12.06
N ALA A 17 -21.33 -6.82 12.20
CA ALA A 17 -20.56 -6.32 11.06
C ALA A 17 -19.85 -7.49 10.35
N PRO A 18 -19.84 -7.54 9.01
CA PRO A 18 -19.20 -8.61 8.24
C PRO A 18 -17.79 -8.99 8.70
N GLU A 19 -17.01 -8.00 9.14
CA GLU A 19 -15.65 -8.18 9.66
C GLU A 19 -15.57 -9.11 10.86
N THR A 20 -16.57 -9.09 11.73
CA THR A 20 -16.55 -9.85 12.98
C THR A 20 -16.66 -11.36 12.78
N PHE A 21 -17.22 -11.80 11.66
CA PHE A 21 -17.31 -13.22 11.32
C PHE A 21 -16.42 -13.61 10.14
N LEU A 22 -16.36 -12.81 9.06
CA LEU A 22 -15.56 -13.17 7.88
C LEU A 22 -14.05 -13.17 8.19
N LEU A 23 -13.56 -12.21 8.97
CA LEU A 23 -12.12 -12.17 9.31
C LEU A 23 -11.74 -13.25 10.33
N GLN A 24 -12.70 -13.93 10.95
CA GLN A 24 -12.48 -15.03 11.87
C GLN A 24 -12.82 -16.40 11.25
N ASP A 25 -13.35 -16.43 10.02
CA ASP A 25 -13.71 -17.66 9.32
C ASP A 25 -12.44 -18.37 8.81
N PRO A 26 -12.17 -19.62 9.24
CA PRO A 26 -11.02 -20.39 8.77
C PRO A 26 -10.98 -20.56 7.24
N ASN A 27 -12.13 -20.61 6.57
CA ASN A 27 -12.21 -20.70 5.11
C ASN A 27 -11.75 -19.41 4.44
N TYR A 28 -11.80 -18.29 5.15
CA TYR A 28 -11.39 -16.99 4.65
C TYR A 28 -9.90 -16.70 4.88
N PHE A 29 -9.24 -17.41 5.80
CA PHE A 29 -7.82 -17.19 6.12
C PHE A 29 -6.88 -17.34 4.93
N GLY A 30 -7.19 -18.24 3.99
CA GLY A 30 -6.41 -18.40 2.76
C GLY A 30 -6.38 -17.14 1.88
N PHE A 31 -7.40 -16.29 1.96
CA PHE A 31 -7.46 -15.01 1.26
C PHE A 31 -6.86 -13.87 2.08
N ARG A 32 -6.24 -14.16 3.21
CA ARG A 32 -5.59 -13.14 4.05
C ARG A 32 -4.08 -13.31 4.10
N ASP A 33 -3.51 -14.14 3.23
CA ASP A 33 -2.07 -14.23 3.02
C ASP A 33 -1.67 -13.30 1.86
N PRO A 34 -0.93 -12.20 2.13
CA PRO A 34 -0.55 -11.24 1.11
C PRO A 34 0.69 -11.66 0.32
N TRP A 35 1.48 -12.63 0.79
CA TRP A 35 2.80 -12.94 0.24
C TRP A 35 2.76 -13.42 -1.21
N PRO A 36 1.80 -14.25 -1.67
CA PRO A 36 1.68 -14.60 -3.09
C PRO A 36 1.46 -13.39 -4.01
N PHE A 37 0.85 -12.32 -3.50
CA PHE A 37 0.67 -11.07 -4.23
C PHE A 37 1.93 -10.20 -4.16
N LEU A 38 2.48 -10.00 -2.96
CA LEU A 38 3.62 -9.12 -2.68
C LEU A 38 4.95 -9.64 -3.22
N THR A 39 5.10 -10.93 -3.45
CA THR A 39 6.31 -11.52 -4.07
C THR A 39 6.23 -11.55 -5.61
N SER A 40 5.11 -11.13 -6.20
CA SER A 40 4.94 -11.15 -7.65
C SER A 40 5.93 -10.22 -8.36
N PRO A 41 6.54 -10.63 -9.48
CA PRO A 41 7.35 -9.74 -10.31
C PRO A 41 6.50 -8.68 -11.04
N ASP A 42 5.18 -8.84 -11.08
CA ASP A 42 4.27 -7.88 -11.69
C ASP A 42 4.43 -6.48 -11.08
N ARG A 43 4.31 -5.45 -11.92
CA ARG A 43 4.09 -4.08 -11.45
C ARG A 43 2.72 -3.99 -10.79
N LEU A 44 2.67 -3.42 -9.60
CA LEU A 44 1.46 -3.22 -8.83
C LEU A 44 1.05 -1.76 -8.91
N TYR A 45 -0.24 -1.49 -8.96
CA TYR A 45 -0.83 -0.17 -9.08
C TYR A 45 -1.81 0.05 -7.94
N LEU A 46 -1.70 1.20 -7.28
CA LEU A 46 -2.71 1.58 -6.29
C LEU A 46 -3.96 2.06 -7.02
N LYS A 47 -5.09 1.41 -6.73
CA LYS A 47 -6.40 1.74 -7.30
C LYS A 47 -7.22 2.57 -6.32
N TYR A 48 -7.34 2.12 -5.07
CA TYR A 48 -8.05 2.84 -4.01
C TYR A 48 -7.14 3.13 -2.84
N GLY A 49 -7.35 4.28 -2.20
CA GLY A 49 -6.71 4.61 -0.94
C GLY A 49 -7.42 5.75 -0.20
N PRO A 50 -7.00 6.08 1.02
CA PRO A 50 -7.61 7.14 1.81
C PRO A 50 -7.34 8.51 1.17
N LEU A 51 -8.42 9.27 0.89
CA LEU A 51 -8.37 10.55 0.17
C LEU A 51 -7.34 11.52 0.79
N LYS A 52 -7.37 11.68 2.12
CA LYS A 52 -6.49 12.62 2.85
C LYS A 52 -5.00 12.34 2.69
N LEU A 53 -4.59 11.11 2.36
CA LEU A 53 -3.18 10.77 2.17
C LEU A 53 -2.72 10.90 0.73
N LEU A 54 -3.66 11.01 -0.22
CA LEU A 54 -3.40 10.84 -1.66
C LEU A 54 -3.86 12.03 -2.52
N GLU A 55 -4.27 13.13 -1.91
CA GLU A 55 -4.94 14.26 -2.58
C GLU A 55 -4.07 14.95 -3.66
N ASN A 56 -2.75 14.93 -3.51
CA ASN A 56 -1.81 15.64 -4.41
C ASN A 56 -0.87 14.70 -5.19
N ILE A 57 -1.17 13.40 -5.20
CA ILE A 57 -0.34 12.42 -5.89
C ILE A 57 -1.19 11.48 -6.74
N GLN A 58 -0.63 11.02 -7.84
CA GLN A 58 -1.25 10.08 -8.76
C GLN A 58 -0.23 9.05 -9.25
N CYS A 59 -0.71 8.08 -10.05
CA CYS A 59 0.14 7.08 -10.69
C CYS A 59 1.09 6.39 -9.69
N ILE A 60 0.51 5.81 -8.63
CA ILE A 60 1.26 5.14 -7.58
C ILE A 60 1.51 3.69 -7.99
N ILE A 61 2.79 3.35 -8.11
CA ILE A 61 3.24 2.08 -8.67
C ILE A 61 4.25 1.43 -7.73
N SER A 62 4.16 0.12 -7.54
CA SER A 62 5.16 -0.69 -6.86
C SER A 62 5.80 -1.72 -7.80
N GLY A 63 7.13 -1.68 -7.94
CA GLY A 63 7.92 -2.68 -8.67
C GLY A 63 8.75 -3.52 -7.72
N LEU A 64 8.86 -4.83 -7.98
CA LEU A 64 9.72 -5.72 -7.19
C LEU A 64 11.20 -5.38 -7.45
N ILE A 65 11.99 -5.24 -6.39
CA ILE A 65 13.46 -5.10 -6.47
C ILE A 65 14.09 -6.43 -6.18
N LYS A 66 13.80 -6.98 -4.99
CA LYS A 66 14.37 -8.21 -4.48
C LYS A 66 13.30 -9.03 -3.77
N TYR A 67 13.38 -10.34 -3.92
CA TYR A 67 12.72 -11.29 -3.05
C TYR A 67 13.73 -12.36 -2.64
N ASP A 68 14.04 -12.44 -1.35
CA ASP A 68 14.91 -13.45 -0.79
C ASP A 68 14.08 -14.61 -0.26
N ARG A 69 14.13 -15.76 -0.94
CA ARG A 69 13.38 -16.95 -0.51
C ARG A 69 13.85 -17.51 0.82
N SER A 70 15.10 -17.24 1.22
CA SER A 70 15.70 -17.82 2.42
C SER A 70 15.27 -17.10 3.69
N SER A 71 15.24 -15.77 3.67
CA SER A 71 14.74 -14.95 4.78
C SER A 71 13.25 -14.65 4.70
N GLY A 72 12.68 -14.69 3.49
CA GLY A 72 11.30 -14.26 3.24
C GLY A 72 11.18 -12.75 2.99
N ASP A 73 12.29 -12.01 2.97
CA ASP A 73 12.30 -10.56 2.82
C ASP A 73 11.94 -10.15 1.40
N VAL A 74 11.07 -9.15 1.28
CA VAL A 74 10.65 -8.58 -0.01
C VAL A 74 10.97 -7.09 -0.02
N GLU A 75 11.76 -6.65 -1.00
CA GLU A 75 12.03 -5.24 -1.23
C GLU A 75 11.31 -4.79 -2.51
N ARG A 76 10.52 -3.72 -2.43
CA ARG A 76 9.84 -3.12 -3.59
C ARG A 76 10.13 -1.62 -3.68
N ASN A 77 10.27 -1.11 -4.90
CA ASN A 77 10.29 0.33 -5.15
C ASN A 77 8.86 0.82 -5.29
N VAL A 78 8.43 1.75 -4.44
CA VAL A 78 7.15 2.46 -4.58
C VAL A 78 7.44 3.85 -5.16
N SER A 79 6.77 4.20 -6.25
CA SER A 79 6.90 5.50 -6.90
C SER A 79 5.53 6.15 -7.11
N TRP A 80 5.51 7.47 -7.14
CA TRP A 80 4.31 8.26 -7.37
C TRP A 80 4.65 9.55 -8.13
N THR A 81 3.64 10.12 -8.78
CA THR A 81 3.75 11.41 -9.46
C THR A 81 3.05 12.47 -8.64
N ASN A 82 3.78 13.52 -8.28
CA ASN A 82 3.19 14.72 -7.66
C ASN A 82 2.42 15.50 -8.71
N ILE A 83 1.19 15.89 -8.37
CA ILE A 83 0.33 16.74 -9.22
C ILE A 83 0.78 18.19 -9.05
N GLY A 84 0.95 18.91 -10.16
CA GLY A 84 1.36 20.32 -10.17
C GLY A 84 1.55 20.81 -11.61
N GLU A 85 1.93 22.08 -11.76
CA GLU A 85 2.21 22.70 -13.08
C GLU A 85 3.30 21.94 -13.84
N GLN A 86 4.31 21.44 -13.12
CA GLN A 86 5.32 20.53 -13.63
C GLN A 86 5.25 19.22 -12.83
N PRO A 87 4.60 18.17 -13.38
CA PRO A 87 4.54 16.86 -12.74
C PRO A 87 5.95 16.34 -12.48
N SER A 88 6.18 15.84 -11.27
CA SER A 88 7.48 15.28 -10.88
C SER A 88 7.30 13.94 -10.23
N ARG A 89 8.26 13.04 -10.45
CA ARG A 89 8.20 11.69 -9.91
C ARG A 89 9.13 11.52 -8.73
N GLU A 90 8.59 10.93 -7.67
CA GLU A 90 9.32 10.50 -6.49
C GLU A 90 9.23 8.98 -6.34
N SER A 91 10.22 8.39 -5.67
CA SER A 91 10.23 6.97 -5.38
C SER A 91 10.96 6.68 -4.08
N ILE A 92 10.63 5.55 -3.46
CA ILE A 92 11.27 5.06 -2.25
C ILE A 92 11.31 3.53 -2.29
N ASN A 93 12.38 2.94 -1.74
CA ASN A 93 12.43 1.51 -1.50
C ASN A 93 11.69 1.19 -0.20
N VAL A 94 10.95 0.10 -0.23
CA VAL A 94 10.11 -0.37 0.86
C VAL A 94 10.47 -1.83 1.12
N ASP A 95 10.98 -2.08 2.32
CA ASP A 95 11.20 -3.42 2.84
C ASP A 95 9.90 -3.93 3.46
N LEU A 96 9.49 -5.14 3.09
CA LEU A 96 8.27 -5.78 3.54
C LEU A 96 8.62 -7.05 4.31
N GLU A 97 8.15 -7.11 5.54
CA GLU A 97 8.39 -8.23 6.46
C GLU A 97 7.07 -8.75 7.03
N GLY A 98 7.01 -10.05 7.30
CA GLY A 98 5.89 -10.67 8.00
C GLY A 98 6.06 -10.61 9.50
N THR A 99 4.94 -10.62 10.23
CA THR A 99 4.99 -10.71 11.69
C THR A 99 4.91 -12.16 12.15
N LYS A 100 5.61 -12.48 13.25
CA LYS A 100 5.44 -13.79 13.92
C LYS A 100 4.04 -13.97 14.51
N LYS A 101 3.27 -12.88 14.66
CA LYS A 101 1.95 -12.86 15.28
C LYS A 101 0.87 -13.35 14.31
N SER A 102 0.97 -12.99 13.04
CA SER A 102 -0.08 -13.30 12.06
C SER A 102 0.46 -13.34 10.63
N LYS A 103 0.05 -14.37 9.87
CA LYS A 103 0.33 -14.47 8.43
C LYS A 103 -0.34 -13.37 7.60
N SER A 104 -1.33 -12.69 8.18
CA SER A 104 -2.05 -11.60 7.52
C SER A 104 -1.46 -10.23 7.79
N GLU A 105 -0.47 -10.12 8.67
CA GLU A 105 0.17 -8.86 8.98
C GLU A 105 1.43 -8.68 8.15
N VAL A 106 1.61 -7.46 7.66
CA VAL A 106 2.80 -7.03 6.92
C VAL A 106 3.26 -5.73 7.53
N THR A 107 4.55 -5.65 7.81
CA THR A 107 5.22 -4.41 8.21
C THR A 107 5.98 -3.89 7.00
N ALA A 108 5.74 -2.62 6.67
CA ALA A 108 6.47 -1.93 5.61
C ALA A 108 7.42 -0.91 6.24
N THR A 109 8.71 -1.04 5.96
CA THR A 109 9.76 -0.17 6.49
C THR A 109 10.40 0.62 5.37
N THR A 110 10.60 1.92 5.60
CA THR A 110 11.23 2.83 4.66
C THR A 110 12.22 3.74 5.38
N THR A 111 13.24 4.21 4.66
CA THR A 111 14.24 5.15 5.19
C THR A 111 13.64 6.51 5.54
N ARG A 112 12.59 6.95 4.83
CA ARG A 112 12.01 8.30 4.95
C ARG A 112 10.81 8.38 5.89
N PHE A 113 9.97 7.35 5.93
CA PHE A 113 8.69 7.37 6.66
C PHE A 113 8.68 6.44 7.87
N GLY A 114 9.76 5.69 8.10
CA GLY A 114 9.83 4.71 9.19
C GLY A 114 9.06 3.44 8.86
N SER A 115 8.52 2.80 9.89
CA SER A 115 7.85 1.50 9.81
C SER A 115 6.35 1.63 10.05
N HIS A 116 5.56 0.93 9.23
CA HIS A 116 4.10 0.97 9.26
C HIS A 116 3.52 -0.43 9.15
N ASP A 117 2.54 -0.72 10.00
CA ASP A 117 1.88 -2.03 10.02
C ASP A 117 0.58 -2.03 9.23
N PHE A 118 0.37 -3.12 8.49
CA PHE A 118 -0.83 -3.37 7.70
C PHE A 118 -1.41 -4.74 8.03
N ASN A 119 -2.73 -4.83 7.98
CA ASN A 119 -3.44 -6.08 8.07
C ASN A 119 -4.12 -6.41 6.73
N THR A 120 -3.93 -7.64 6.26
CA THR A 120 -4.49 -8.12 5.01
C THR A 120 -5.95 -8.48 5.21
N VAL A 121 -6.80 -7.73 4.52
CA VAL A 121 -8.25 -7.94 4.49
C VAL A 121 -8.61 -8.96 3.41
N TYR A 122 -7.96 -8.86 2.26
CA TYR A 122 -8.15 -9.77 1.14
C TYR A 122 -6.92 -9.78 0.24
N SER A 123 -6.54 -10.94 -0.27
CA SER A 123 -5.52 -11.11 -1.29
C SER A 123 -5.91 -12.28 -2.18
N ASP A 124 -5.73 -12.08 -3.48
CA ASP A 124 -5.81 -13.12 -4.49
C ASP A 124 -4.72 -12.87 -5.55
N PRO A 125 -4.62 -13.68 -6.62
CA PRO A 125 -3.62 -13.47 -7.66
C PRO A 125 -3.75 -12.15 -8.45
N ARG A 126 -4.81 -11.35 -8.25
CA ARG A 126 -5.17 -10.16 -9.06
C ARG A 126 -5.11 -8.85 -8.27
N CYS A 127 -5.49 -8.88 -7.00
CA CYS A 127 -5.53 -7.71 -6.12
C CYS A 127 -5.18 -8.03 -4.66
N LEU A 128 -4.85 -6.97 -3.94
CA LEU A 128 -4.55 -7.00 -2.52
C LEU A 128 -5.21 -5.80 -1.83
N VAL A 129 -5.95 -6.08 -0.74
CA VAL A 129 -6.55 -5.08 0.15
C VAL A 129 -5.81 -5.13 1.48
N LEU A 130 -5.06 -4.07 1.75
CA LEU A 130 -4.38 -3.84 3.02
C LEU A 130 -5.13 -2.80 3.83
N ARG A 131 -5.41 -3.09 5.09
CA ARG A 131 -5.92 -2.12 6.07
C ARG A 131 -4.74 -1.57 6.87
N ILE A 132 -4.66 -0.25 6.96
CA ILE A 132 -3.64 0.43 7.76
C ILE A 132 -3.93 0.15 9.24
N SER A 133 -2.91 -0.24 10.01
CA SER A 133 -3.06 -0.53 11.44
C SER A 133 -3.58 0.70 12.20
N GLN A 134 -4.42 0.46 13.21
CA GLN A 134 -4.99 1.51 14.06
C GLN A 134 -3.98 2.12 15.05
N THR A 135 -2.82 1.48 15.22
CA THR A 135 -1.71 2.05 15.99
C THR A 135 -1.14 3.31 15.32
N GLU A 136 -1.43 3.52 14.03
CA GLU A 136 -1.06 4.72 13.28
C GLU A 136 -1.91 5.92 13.70
N LYS A 137 -1.29 6.85 14.43
CA LYS A 137 -1.93 8.10 14.86
C LYS A 137 -2.35 8.91 13.62
N LYS A 138 -3.59 9.42 13.61
CA LYS A 138 -4.19 10.27 12.56
C LYS A 138 -4.67 9.55 11.29
N VAL A 139 -4.68 8.22 11.25
CA VAL A 139 -5.29 7.46 10.15
C VAL A 139 -6.77 7.20 10.46
N PRO A 140 -7.72 7.58 9.57
CA PRO A 140 -9.13 7.27 9.79
C PRO A 140 -9.36 5.76 9.98
N PHE A 141 -10.31 5.41 10.84
CA PHE A 141 -10.73 4.03 11.02
C PHE A 141 -11.09 3.39 9.66
N ARG A 142 -10.69 2.12 9.48
CA ARG A 142 -10.89 1.36 8.23
C ARG A 142 -10.22 1.97 6.99
N SER A 143 -9.16 2.75 7.14
CA SER A 143 -8.37 3.18 5.98
C SER A 143 -7.68 1.97 5.34
N CYS A 144 -7.89 1.80 4.04
CA CYS A 144 -7.33 0.69 3.29
C CYS A 144 -6.69 1.15 2.00
N LEU A 145 -5.82 0.30 1.46
CA LEU A 145 -5.17 0.40 0.17
C LEU A 145 -5.61 -0.79 -0.69
N LEU A 146 -6.11 -0.52 -1.90
CA LEU A 146 -6.37 -1.55 -2.90
C LEU A 146 -5.27 -1.51 -3.96
N TRP A 147 -4.41 -2.53 -3.95
CA TRP A 147 -3.39 -2.75 -4.96
C TRP A 147 -3.88 -3.73 -6.03
N VAL A 148 -3.49 -3.50 -7.27
CA VAL A 148 -3.88 -4.29 -8.43
C VAL A 148 -2.66 -4.57 -9.29
N LYS A 149 -2.49 -5.79 -9.77
CA LYS A 149 -1.41 -6.12 -10.72
C LYS A 149 -1.71 -5.57 -12.11
N GLU A 150 -0.67 -5.11 -12.80
CA GLU A 150 -0.77 -4.50 -14.14
C GLU A 150 -1.65 -5.27 -15.14
N PRO A 151 -1.55 -6.61 -15.28
CA PRO A 151 -2.36 -7.37 -16.24
C PRO A 151 -3.88 -7.25 -16.00
N PHE A 152 -4.29 -6.89 -14.79
CA PHE A 152 -5.70 -6.82 -14.39
C PHE A 152 -6.25 -5.39 -14.29
N LEU A 153 -5.51 -4.37 -14.71
CA LEU A 153 -5.97 -2.97 -14.67
C LEU A 153 -7.28 -2.74 -15.44
N LYS A 154 -7.46 -3.43 -16.58
CA LYS A 154 -8.69 -3.38 -17.39
C LYS A 154 -9.80 -4.30 -16.86
N ASN A 155 -9.50 -5.19 -15.92
CA ASN A 155 -10.49 -6.06 -15.32
C ASN A 155 -11.36 -5.23 -14.35
N PRO A 156 -12.69 -5.43 -14.33
CA PRO A 156 -13.56 -4.69 -13.40
C PRO A 156 -13.29 -5.00 -11.93
N LEU A 157 -12.65 -6.14 -11.62
CA LEU A 157 -12.25 -6.55 -10.25
C LEU A 157 -13.39 -6.43 -9.24
N ARG A 158 -14.59 -6.86 -9.65
CA ARG A 158 -15.83 -6.68 -8.87
C ARG A 158 -15.72 -7.27 -7.45
N HIS A 159 -15.04 -8.41 -7.29
CA HIS A 159 -14.81 -9.04 -5.98
C HIS A 159 -13.89 -8.20 -5.10
N CYS A 160 -12.74 -7.73 -5.61
CA CYS A 160 -11.84 -6.85 -4.87
C CYS A 160 -12.53 -5.56 -4.43
N ARG A 161 -13.30 -4.95 -5.33
CA ARG A 161 -14.07 -3.74 -5.05
C ARG A 161 -15.13 -4.01 -3.98
N PHE A 162 -15.89 -5.09 -4.11
CA PHE A 162 -16.90 -5.48 -3.12
C PHE A 162 -16.29 -5.68 -1.73
N LEU A 163 -15.18 -6.42 -1.62
CA LEU A 163 -14.52 -6.66 -0.33
C LEU A 163 -13.94 -5.36 0.24
N PHE A 164 -13.37 -4.49 -0.60
CA PHE A 164 -12.98 -3.15 -0.16
C PHE A 164 -14.19 -2.37 0.38
N ASP A 165 -15.31 -2.33 -0.34
CA ASP A 165 -16.54 -1.65 0.09
C ASP A 165 -17.08 -2.17 1.43
N VAL A 166 -16.96 -3.48 1.68
CA VAL A 166 -17.42 -4.12 2.92
C VAL A 166 -16.53 -3.80 4.13
N PHE A 167 -15.21 -3.80 3.95
CA PHE A 167 -14.24 -3.76 5.06
C PHE A 167 -13.56 -2.40 5.26
N CYS A 168 -13.69 -1.48 4.32
CA CYS A 168 -12.90 -0.25 4.29
C CYS A 168 -13.78 1.01 4.38
N ASN A 169 -13.15 2.13 4.70
CA ASN A 169 -13.82 3.42 4.80
C ASN A 169 -14.33 3.85 3.42
N TRP A 170 -15.53 4.43 3.39
CA TRP A 170 -16.17 4.94 2.18
C TRP A 170 -15.46 6.19 1.64
N ASN A 171 -14.80 6.96 2.51
CA ASN A 171 -14.04 8.15 2.13
C ASN A 171 -12.68 7.78 1.51
N ARG A 172 -12.71 7.34 0.25
CA ARG A 172 -11.56 6.92 -0.54
C ARG A 172 -11.44 7.74 -1.82
N VAL A 173 -10.25 7.75 -2.40
CA VAL A 173 -10.01 8.20 -3.78
C VAL A 173 -9.92 6.99 -4.71
N ASP A 174 -10.51 7.11 -5.91
CA ASP A 174 -10.25 6.22 -7.04
C ASP A 174 -9.19 6.86 -7.94
N LEU A 175 -7.97 6.32 -7.88
CA LEU A 175 -6.83 6.84 -8.64
C LEU A 175 -6.89 6.49 -10.13
N LYS A 176 -7.83 5.62 -10.54
CA LYS A 176 -8.00 5.16 -11.92
C LYS A 176 -6.66 4.82 -12.61
N PRO A 177 -5.84 3.93 -12.00
CA PRO A 177 -4.51 3.65 -12.51
C PRO A 177 -4.56 3.16 -13.96
N ALA A 178 -3.71 3.72 -14.80
CA ALA A 178 -3.52 3.31 -16.17
C ALA A 178 -2.13 2.70 -16.34
N LYS A 179 -2.04 1.70 -17.21
CA LYS A 179 -0.74 1.13 -17.61
C LYS A 179 0.14 2.27 -18.13
N ASP A 180 1.41 2.24 -17.74
CA ASP A 180 2.40 3.23 -18.17
C ASP A 180 2.06 4.70 -17.84
N CYS A 181 1.22 4.97 -16.83
CA CYS A 181 0.89 6.34 -16.38
C CYS A 181 2.10 7.16 -15.92
N ASP A 182 3.26 6.52 -15.84
CA ASP A 182 4.51 7.04 -15.34
C ASP A 182 5.54 7.35 -16.44
N LYS A 183 5.19 7.07 -17.71
CA LYS A 183 6.02 7.42 -18.88
C LYS A 183 5.94 8.91 -19.15
N GLY A 184 7.10 9.52 -19.44
CA GLY A 184 7.19 10.95 -19.79
C GLY A 184 7.19 11.92 -18.60
N VAL A 185 7.19 11.41 -17.37
CA VAL A 185 7.38 12.25 -16.15
C VAL A 185 8.83 12.17 -15.73
N GLU A 186 9.49 13.32 -15.60
CA GLU A 186 10.87 13.38 -15.12
C GLU A 186 10.97 12.86 -13.68
N LYS A 187 11.96 11.99 -13.45
CA LYS A 187 12.33 11.58 -12.10
C LYS A 187 13.08 12.74 -11.45
N LYS A 188 12.68 13.13 -10.24
CA LYS A 188 13.53 13.99 -9.44
C LYS A 188 14.80 13.20 -9.12
N ASP A 189 15.93 13.62 -9.67
CA ASP A 189 17.22 13.08 -9.28
C ASP A 189 17.43 13.35 -7.78
N GLU A 190 17.67 12.30 -7.00
CA GLU A 190 18.33 12.44 -5.70
C GLU A 190 19.76 12.90 -5.98
N ARG A 191 19.97 14.22 -6.08
CA ARG A 191 21.34 14.75 -6.09
C ARG A 191 22.00 14.28 -4.79
N PRO A 192 23.15 13.57 -4.85
CA PRO A 192 23.92 13.32 -3.65
C PRO A 192 24.34 14.68 -3.10
N THR A 193 24.05 14.94 -1.83
CA THR A 193 24.57 16.10 -1.11
C THR A 193 26.10 15.97 -1.04
N ARG A 194 26.80 16.50 -2.04
CA ARG A 194 28.26 16.64 -2.04
C ARG A 194 28.60 18.09 -2.30
N ALA A 195 28.80 18.83 -1.22
CA ALA A 195 29.75 19.94 -1.21
C ALA A 195 30.78 19.62 -0.12
N GLY A 196 31.80 18.85 -0.51
CA GLY A 196 33.08 18.92 0.17
C GLY A 196 33.67 20.30 -0.12
N ASN A 197 33.95 21.08 0.92
CA ASN A 197 34.76 22.28 0.80
C ASN A 197 36.17 21.88 0.38
N GLN A 198 36.45 21.91 -0.92
CA GLN A 198 37.80 22.07 -1.45
C GLN A 198 38.00 23.56 -1.77
N ASN A 199 38.55 24.32 -0.83
CA ASN A 199 39.23 25.56 -1.17
C ASN A 199 40.63 25.20 -1.65
N SER A 200 40.83 25.32 -2.96
CA SER A 200 42.12 25.33 -3.62
C SER A 200 42.92 26.57 -3.18
N GLY A 201 44.21 26.38 -2.95
CA GLY A 201 45.07 27.32 -2.25
C GLY A 201 45.47 28.57 -3.04
N THR A 202 46.13 29.47 -2.32
CA THR A 202 47.04 30.47 -2.89
C THR A 202 48.33 30.48 -2.07
N ASN A 203 49.39 29.96 -2.68
CA ASN A 203 50.78 30.18 -2.26
C ASN A 203 51.14 31.66 -2.39
N ARG A 204 51.82 32.24 -1.39
CA ARG A 204 52.85 33.25 -1.61
C ARG A 204 54.02 33.10 -0.63
N PRO A 205 55.25 33.47 -1.05
CA PRO A 205 56.52 32.91 -0.58
C PRO A 205 57.21 33.80 0.49
N PRO A 206 58.41 33.41 1.00
CA PRO A 206 58.81 33.69 2.38
C PRO A 206 59.55 35.01 2.59
N ARG A 207 59.47 35.52 3.83
CA ARG A 207 60.52 36.27 4.50
C ARG A 207 60.41 36.08 6.00
#